data_AF-A0A950SK49-F1
#
_entry.id   AF-A0A950SK49-F1
#
_cell.length_a   1.000
_cell.length_b   1.000
_cell.length_c   1.000
_cell.angle_alpha   90.00
_cell.angle_beta   90.00
_cell.angle_gamma   90.00
#
_symmetry.space_group_name_H-M   'P 1'
#
loop_
_entity.id
_entity.type
_entity.pdbx_description
1 polymer ?
#
loop_
_entity_poly.entity_id
_entity_poly.type
_entity_poly.pdbx_seq_one_letter_code
_entity_poly.pdbx_strand_id
1 'polypeptide(L)'
;MHNSSPPHDGHEAGEFDLPVDEVTCRQFVELVTEYFEGALKPRTLNLVEEHLGMCDWCATYVEQMQATIASLRQLDEERSPEPPDAVLAALRARRAGRG
;
A
#
# COMPACT_ATOMS: atom_id res chain seq x y z
N MET A 1 7.06 -20.33 -21.65
CA MET A 1 7.06 -19.92 -20.23
C MET A 1 5.63 -19.56 -19.88
N HIS A 2 4.84 -20.53 -19.43
CA HIS A 2 3.42 -20.34 -19.17
C HIS A 2 3.25 -19.84 -17.73
N ASN A 3 2.77 -18.61 -17.58
CA ASN A 3 2.42 -18.00 -16.31
C ASN A 3 1.07 -18.54 -15.86
N SER A 4 1.09 -19.57 -15.01
CA SER A 4 -0.10 -20.04 -14.31
C SER A 4 -0.14 -19.36 -12.95
N SER A 5 -0.71 -18.15 -12.89
CA SER A 5 -1.12 -17.55 -11.62
C SER A 5 -2.27 -18.37 -11.02
N PRO A 6 -2.23 -18.72 -9.73
CA PRO A 6 -3.34 -19.39 -9.06
C PRO A 6 -4.54 -18.45 -8.88
N PRO A 7 -5.77 -18.99 -8.71
CA PRO A 7 -6.96 -18.20 -8.45
C PRO A 7 -6.89 -17.54 -7.06
N HIS A 8 -7.21 -16.25 -6.99
CA HIS A 8 -7.28 -15.47 -5.75
C HIS A 8 -8.62 -15.74 -5.04
N ASP A 9 -8.72 -16.88 -4.40
CA ASP A 9 -9.88 -17.27 -3.60
C ASP A 9 -9.64 -16.87 -2.13
N GLY A 10 -10.17 -15.71 -1.72
CA GLY A 10 -10.48 -15.45 -0.30
C GLY A 10 -9.33 -15.17 0.68
N HIS A 11 -8.20 -14.63 0.25
CA HIS A 11 -7.09 -14.32 1.16
C HIS A 11 -7.42 -13.20 2.15
N GLU A 12 -7.52 -13.54 3.42
CA GLU A 12 -7.52 -12.58 4.53
C GLU A 12 -6.18 -11.82 4.58
N ALA A 13 -6.25 -10.48 4.64
CA ALA A 13 -5.10 -9.59 4.52
C ALA A 13 -3.92 -10.08 5.41
N GLY A 14 -2.80 -10.42 4.77
CA GLY A 14 -1.58 -10.86 5.44
C GLY A 14 -1.46 -12.34 5.81
N GLU A 15 -2.13 -13.28 5.14
CA GLU A 15 -1.88 -14.74 5.32
C GLU A 15 -0.92 -15.33 4.28
N PHE A 16 0.13 -14.62 3.85
CA PHE A 16 1.25 -15.37 3.30
C PHE A 16 1.89 -16.13 4.47
N ASP A 17 1.59 -17.42 4.61
CA ASP A 17 2.29 -18.34 5.51
C ASP A 17 3.74 -18.42 5.03
N LEU A 18 4.57 -17.44 5.41
CA LEU A 18 5.96 -17.32 5.01
C LEU A 18 6.78 -18.23 5.92
N PRO A 19 7.27 -19.38 5.43
CA PRO A 19 8.15 -20.23 6.20
C PRO A 19 9.58 -19.74 6.00
N VAL A 20 9.91 -18.53 6.45
CA VAL A 20 11.29 -18.04 6.38
C VAL A 20 11.53 -16.88 7.35
N ASP A 21 12.70 -16.91 7.99
CA ASP A 21 13.25 -15.80 8.78
C ASP A 21 13.78 -14.65 7.89
N GLU A 22 13.45 -14.63 6.59
CA GLU A 22 13.90 -13.64 5.62
C GLU A 22 12.85 -13.41 4.50
N VAL A 23 12.88 -12.23 3.89
CA VAL A 23 12.09 -11.90 2.69
C VAL A 23 13.01 -11.87 1.47
N THR A 24 12.62 -12.53 0.40
CA THR A 24 13.30 -12.47 -0.90
C THR A 24 12.76 -11.32 -1.76
N CYS A 25 13.51 -10.87 -2.77
CA CYS A 25 13.06 -9.82 -3.69
C CYS A 25 11.70 -10.13 -4.34
N ARG A 26 11.48 -11.40 -4.72
CA ARG A 26 10.20 -11.84 -5.32
C ARG A 26 9.05 -11.70 -4.34
N GLN A 27 9.23 -12.18 -3.10
CA GLN A 27 8.22 -12.07 -2.06
C GLN A 27 7.93 -10.61 -1.72
N PHE A 28 8.95 -9.76 -1.66
CA PHE A 28 8.75 -8.33 -1.47
C PHE A 28 7.86 -7.71 -2.56
N VAL A 29 8.10 -8.03 -3.83
CA VAL A 29 7.27 -7.55 -4.94
C VAL A 29 5.82 -8.03 -4.82
N GLU A 30 5.57 -9.24 -4.29
CA GLU A 30 4.22 -9.74 -4.02
C GLU A 30 3.56 -9.01 -2.84
N LEU A 31 4.34 -8.59 -1.83
CA LEU A 31 3.88 -7.86 -0.64
C LEU A 31 3.82 -6.34 -0.82
N VAL A 32 4.34 -5.80 -1.92
CA VAL A 32 4.61 -4.36 -2.07
C VAL A 32 3.36 -3.49 -1.93
N THR A 33 2.21 -3.98 -2.38
CA THR A 33 0.92 -3.28 -2.24
C THR A 33 0.51 -3.18 -0.78
N GLU A 34 0.52 -4.29 -0.04
CA GLU A 34 0.19 -4.30 1.39
C GLU A 34 1.18 -3.45 2.21
N TYR A 35 2.45 -3.42 1.81
CA TYR A 35 3.46 -2.54 2.39
C TYR A 35 3.09 -1.06 2.21
N PHE A 36 2.73 -0.63 0.99
CA PHE A 36 2.31 0.75 0.73
C PHE A 36 0.98 1.13 1.39
N GLU A 37 0.08 0.15 1.58
CA GLU A 37 -1.21 0.35 2.24
C GLU A 37 -1.11 0.28 3.77
N GLY A 38 0.06 -0.10 4.32
CA GLY A 38 0.23 -0.28 5.76
C GLY A 38 -0.58 -1.47 6.32
N ALA A 39 -0.87 -2.46 5.48
CA ALA A 39 -1.70 -3.62 5.82
C ALA A 39 -0.88 -4.84 6.28
N LEU A 40 0.46 -4.76 6.27
CA LEU A 40 1.32 -5.85 6.71
C LEU A 40 1.21 -6.10 8.22
N LYS A 41 1.21 -7.39 8.60
CA LYS A 41 1.36 -7.81 9.99
C LYS A 41 2.76 -7.39 10.52
N PRO A 42 2.91 -7.06 11.82
CA PRO A 42 4.18 -6.53 12.35
C PRO A 42 5.41 -7.41 12.08
N ARG A 43 5.27 -8.74 12.16
CA ARG A 43 6.37 -9.67 11.86
C ARG A 43 6.83 -9.54 10.41
N THR A 44 5.90 -9.52 9.46
CA THR A 44 6.19 -9.41 8.03
C THR A 44 6.78 -8.05 7.69
N LEU A 45 6.27 -6.98 8.31
CA LEU A 45 6.81 -5.63 8.14
C LEU A 45 8.29 -5.56 8.52
N ASN A 46 8.68 -6.12 9.68
CA ASN A 46 10.09 -6.14 10.10
C ASN A 46 10.99 -6.85 9.08
N LEU A 47 10.56 -7.99 8.54
CA LEU A 47 11.35 -8.73 7.55
C LEU A 47 11.46 -7.98 6.21
N VAL A 48 10.39 -7.27 5.81
CA VAL A 48 10.41 -6.40 4.63
C VAL A 48 11.38 -5.23 4.85
N GLU A 49 11.34 -4.58 6.02
CA GLU A 49 12.24 -3.47 6.36
C GLU A 49 13.71 -3.93 6.39
N GLU A 50 13.98 -5.10 6.97
CA GLU A 50 15.31 -5.72 6.94
C GLU A 50 15.78 -5.95 5.50
N HIS A 51 14.92 -6.53 4.65
CA HIS A 51 15.22 -6.76 3.24
C HIS A 51 15.54 -5.45 2.49
N LEU A 52 14.75 -4.40 2.72
CA LEU A 52 14.97 -3.09 2.11
C LEU A 52 16.28 -2.45 2.58
N GLY A 53 16.74 -2.75 3.80
CA GLY A 53 18.03 -2.30 4.31
C GLY A 53 19.25 -3.01 3.70
N MET A 54 19.07 -4.22 3.14
CA MET A 54 20.16 -5.03 2.57
C MET A 54 20.13 -5.14 1.04
N CYS A 55 19.05 -4.72 0.38
CA CYS A 55 18.86 -4.88 -1.05
C CYS A 55 18.61 -3.54 -1.77
N ASP A 56 19.67 -2.99 -2.37
CA ASP A 56 19.62 -1.73 -3.14
C ASP A 56 18.59 -1.75 -4.28
N TRP A 57 18.40 -2.92 -4.91
CA TRP A 57 17.44 -3.08 -6.01
C TRP A 57 16.00 -2.94 -5.53
N CYS A 58 15.63 -3.56 -4.40
CA CYS A 58 14.29 -3.42 -3.83
C CYS A 58 14.05 -2.02 -3.27
N ALA A 59 15.07 -1.37 -2.69
CA ALA A 59 14.98 0.04 -2.30
C ALA A 59 14.69 0.94 -3.52
N THR A 60 15.43 0.74 -4.62
CA THR A 60 15.19 1.47 -5.88
C THR A 60 13.78 1.18 -6.45
N TYR A 61 13.32 -0.07 -6.37
CA TYR A 61 11.97 -0.45 -6.82
C TYR A 61 10.89 0.28 -6.02
N VAL A 62 11.06 0.43 -4.71
CA VAL A 62 10.14 1.22 -3.86
C VAL A 62 10.08 2.67 -4.32
N GLU A 63 11.22 3.31 -4.57
CA GLU A 63 11.28 4.70 -5.04
C GLU A 63 10.52 4.88 -6.37
N GLN A 64 10.69 3.94 -7.30
CA GLN A 64 9.99 3.95 -8.59
C GLN A 64 8.48 3.79 -8.43
N MET A 65 8.04 2.90 -7.54
CA MET A 65 6.63 2.69 -7.26
C MET A 65 6.01 3.90 -6.56
N GLN A 66 6.72 4.52 -5.61
CA GLN A 66 6.29 5.77 -4.98
C GLN A 66 6.11 6.90 -6.01
N ALA A 67 7.05 7.05 -6.96
CA ALA A 67 6.92 8.04 -8.03
C ALA A 67 5.69 7.78 -8.93
N THR A 68 5.40 6.51 -9.20
CA THR A 68 4.22 6.10 -9.97
C THR A 68 2.94 6.44 -9.20
N ILE A 69 2.86 6.10 -7.92
CA ILE A 69 1.71 6.41 -7.04
C ILE A 69 1.50 7.92 -6.93
N ALA A 70 2.56 8.69 -6.75
CA ALA A 70 2.50 10.15 -6.67
C ALA A 70 1.95 10.76 -7.97
N SER A 71 2.40 10.26 -9.13
CA SER A 71 1.91 10.71 -10.42
C SER A 71 0.42 10.42 -10.61
N LEU A 72 -0.04 9.23 -10.20
CA LEU A 72 -1.47 8.87 -10.24
C LEU A 72 -2.31 9.73 -9.28
N ARG A 73 -1.80 10.03 -8.09
CA ARG A 73 -2.46 10.92 -7.12
C ARG A 73 -2.63 12.34 -7.66
N GLN A 74 -1.65 12.88 -8.38
CA GLN A 74 -1.75 14.21 -9.00
C GLN A 74 -2.89 14.27 -10.02
N LEU A 75 -3.02 13.23 -10.85
CA LEU A 75 -4.12 13.13 -11.82
C LEU A 75 -5.49 13.04 -11.14
N ASP A 76 -5.58 12.34 -10.01
CA ASP A 76 -6.82 12.26 -9.23
C ASP A 76 -7.19 13.62 -8.61
N GLU A 77 -6.22 14.35 -8.06
CA GLU A 77 -6.42 15.69 -7.50
C GLU A 77 -6.86 16.70 -8.58
N GLU A 78 -6.21 16.70 -9.75
CA GLU A 78 -6.61 17.56 -10.88
C GLU A 78 -8.04 17.27 -11.36
N ARG A 79 -8.51 16.03 -11.18
CA ARG A 79 -9.85 15.59 -11.56
C ARG A 79 -10.88 15.75 -10.44
N SER A 80 -10.43 15.92 -9.20
CA SER A 80 -11.30 15.99 -8.03
C SER A 80 -12.08 17.30 -8.04
N PRO A 81 -13.42 17.28 -8.24
CA PRO A 81 -14.20 18.50 -8.15
C PRO A 81 -14.20 18.99 -6.72
N GLU A 82 -14.16 20.31 -6.54
CA GLU A 82 -14.26 20.93 -5.23
C GLU A 82 -15.53 20.40 -4.51
N PRO A 83 -15.41 19.91 -3.26
CA PRO A 83 -16.54 19.30 -2.58
C PRO A 83 -17.69 20.32 -2.47
N PRO A 84 -18.94 19.94 -2.77
CA PRO A 84 -20.06 20.87 -2.73
C PRO A 84 -20.16 21.58 -1.38
N ASP A 85 -20.49 22.88 -1.39
CA ASP A 85 -20.65 23.69 -0.17
C ASP A 85 -21.55 23.04 0.88
N ALA A 86 -22.58 22.30 0.45
CA ALA A 86 -23.47 21.55 1.31
C ALA A 86 -22.73 20.51 2.18
N VAL A 87 -21.72 19.82 1.62
CA VAL A 87 -20.90 18.84 2.35
C VAL A 87 -20.02 19.55 3.38
N LEU A 88 -19.36 20.65 2.98
CA LEU A 88 -18.53 21.44 3.88
C LEU A 88 -19.34 22.05 5.03
N ALA A 89 -20.53 22.57 4.73
CA ALA A 89 -21.47 23.10 5.72
C ALA A 89 -21.90 22.02 6.72
N ALA A 90 -22.26 20.83 6.24
CA ALA A 90 -22.63 19.70 7.10
C ALA A 90 -21.47 19.28 8.03
N LEU A 91 -20.23 19.21 7.51
CA LEU A 91 -19.06 18.87 8.33
C LEU A 91 -18.76 19.92 9.41
N ARG A 92 -18.91 21.21 9.08
CA ARG A 92 -18.74 22.33 10.04
C ARG A 92 -19.81 22.28 11.14
N ALA A 93 -21.07 22.08 10.78
CA ALA A 93 -22.17 21.93 11.74
C ALA A 93 -21.94 20.74 12.70
N ARG A 94 -21.47 19.60 12.20
CA ARG A 94 -21.13 18.43 13.03
C ARG A 94 -19.95 18.68 13.98
N ARG A 95 -19.01 19.56 13.64
CA ARG A 95 -17.93 19.98 14.55
C ARG A 95 -18.44 20.95 15.62
N ALA A 96 -19.35 21.86 15.27
CA ALA A 96 -19.93 22.83 16.20
C ALA A 96 -20.94 22.21 17.19
N GLY A 97 -21.67 21.16 16.79
CA GLY A 97 -22.64 20.44 17.65
C GLY A 97 -22.05 19.35 18.53
N ARG A 98 -20.71 19.22 18.60
CA ARG A 98 -19.99 18.30 19.51
C ARG A 98 -19.19 19.09 20.56
N GLY A 99 -19.81 20.12 21.12
CA GLY A 99 -19.32 20.91 22.25
C GLY A 99 -20.32 20.86 23.39
#